data_AF-A0AAD7KGU0-F1
#
_entry.id   AF-A0AAD7KGU0-F1
#
_cell.length_a   1.000
_cell.length_b   1.000
_cell.length_c   1.000
_cell.angle_alpha   90.00
_cell.angle_beta   90.00
_cell.angle_gamma   90.00
#
_symmetry.space_group_name_H-M   'P 1'
#
loop_
_entity.id
_entity.type
_entity.pdbx_description
1 polymer ?
#
loop_
_entity_poly.entity_id
_entity_poly.type
_entity_poly.pdbx_seq_one_letter_code
_entity_poly.pdbx_strand_id
1 'polypeptide(L)'
;MAPFVPELLDWLKDANWPPYGACWLQLTRFPELAVDPIRQVLRDGEDGEWEEHLLQFIEREMPPEVRETARAEVERVAQRPTQDEIDCEAVEAANDCLREMDGYLNRANM
;
A
#
# COMPACT_ATOMS: atom_id res chain seq x y z
N MET A 1 18.54 4.96 -3.56
CA MET A 1 17.34 4.60 -2.80
C MET A 1 16.79 3.25 -3.24
N ALA A 2 16.51 3.06 -4.53
CA ALA A 2 15.93 1.83 -5.09
C ALA A 2 16.38 0.48 -4.47
N PRO A 3 17.69 0.17 -4.30
CA PRO A 3 18.09 -1.14 -3.76
C PRO A 3 17.69 -1.39 -2.30
N PHE A 4 17.38 -0.33 -1.54
CA PHE A 4 17.02 -0.43 -0.12
C PHE A 4 15.52 -0.45 0.13
N VAL A 5 14.69 -0.24 -0.91
CA VAL A 5 13.23 -0.17 -0.76
C VAL A 5 12.67 -1.44 -0.12
N PRO A 6 13.01 -2.67 -0.58
CA PRO A 6 12.45 -3.89 0.03
C PRO A 6 12.75 -4.00 1.53
N GLU A 7 14.00 -3.74 1.93
CA GLU A 7 14.44 -3.80 3.34
C GLU A 7 13.74 -2.74 4.21
N LEU A 8 13.36 -1.60 3.64
CA LEU A 8 12.62 -0.56 4.35
C LEU A 8 11.14 -0.88 4.47
N LEU A 9 10.56 -1.55 3.46
CA LEU A 9 9.19 -2.03 3.54
C LEU A 9 9.04 -3.09 4.63
N ASP A 10 10.04 -3.95 4.84
CA ASP A 10 10.02 -4.94 5.93
C ASP A 10 9.82 -4.29 7.31
N TRP A 11 10.38 -3.10 7.53
CA TRP A 11 10.18 -2.35 8.78
C TRP A 11 8.76 -1.79 8.95
N LEU A 12 7.91 -1.89 7.92
CA LEU A 12 6.49 -1.50 7.96
C LEU A 12 5.56 -2.66 8.34
N LYS A 13 6.09 -3.83 8.70
CA LYS A 13 5.28 -4.97 9.16
C LYS A 13 4.57 -4.69 10.49
N ASP A 14 5.21 -3.95 11.40
CA ASP A 14 4.69 -3.68 12.74
C ASP A 14 4.92 -2.21 13.11
N ALA A 15 3.82 -1.48 13.29
CA ALA A 15 3.82 -0.07 13.65
C ALA A 15 4.51 0.24 14.99
N ASN A 16 4.69 -0.76 15.87
CA ASN A 16 5.38 -0.61 17.14
C ASN A 16 6.90 -0.69 17.01
N TRP A 17 7.43 -1.12 15.86
CA TRP A 17 8.87 -1.21 15.67
C TRP A 17 9.50 0.20 15.65
N PRO A 18 10.57 0.46 16.43
CA PRO A 18 11.19 1.78 16.47
C PRO A 18 11.57 2.36 15.10
N PRO A 19 12.00 1.55 14.09
CA PRO A 19 12.28 2.06 12.75
C PRO A 19 11.05 2.42 11.89
N TYR A 20 9.84 1.97 12.24
CA TYR A 20 8.63 2.07 11.39
C TYR A 20 8.44 3.48 10.83
N GLY A 21 8.32 4.48 11.72
CA GLY A 21 8.06 5.86 11.31
C GLY A 21 9.19 6.48 10.48
N ALA A 22 10.45 6.12 10.77
CA ALA A 22 11.59 6.60 9.99
C ALA A 22 11.63 5.98 8.59
N CYS A 23 11.28 4.70 8.46
CA CYS A 23 11.21 4.01 7.17
C CYS A 23 10.04 4.54 6.33
N TRP A 24 8.87 4.74 6.95
CA TRP A 24 7.70 5.36 6.32
C TRP A 24 8.06 6.70 5.69
N LEU A 25 8.60 7.63 6.49
CA LEU A 25 8.99 8.97 6.02
C LEU A 25 10.04 8.91 4.90
N GLN A 26 10.97 7.96 4.98
CA GLN A 26 11.99 7.82 3.97
C GLN A 26 11.44 7.28 2.64
N LEU A 27 10.47 6.38 2.68
CA LEU A 27 9.78 5.83 1.51
C LEU A 27 8.87 6.88 0.87
N THR A 28 8.17 7.72 1.64
CA THR A 28 7.31 8.82 1.14
C THR A 28 8.08 9.78 0.23
N ARG A 29 9.40 9.90 0.38
CA ARG A 29 10.24 10.79 -0.47
C ARG A 29 10.44 10.25 -1.89
N PHE A 30 10.13 8.98 -2.14
CA PHE A 30 10.37 8.28 -3.41
C PHE A 30 9.21 7.32 -3.74
N PRO A 31 7.96 7.80 -3.81
CA PRO A 31 6.78 6.95 -4.01
C PRO A 31 6.86 6.13 -5.31
N GLU A 32 7.46 6.69 -6.37
CA GLU A 32 7.69 6.02 -7.65
C GLU A 32 8.66 4.83 -7.57
N LEU A 33 9.54 4.80 -6.56
CA LEU A 33 10.44 3.68 -6.31
C LEU A 33 9.82 2.65 -5.36
N ALA A 34 8.85 3.05 -4.54
CA ALA A 34 8.18 2.21 -3.55
C ALA A 34 7.05 1.37 -4.15
N VAL A 35 6.37 1.88 -5.19
CA VAL A 35 5.12 1.29 -5.66
C VAL A 35 5.27 -0.14 -6.21
N ASP A 36 6.28 -0.42 -7.02
CA ASP A 36 6.45 -1.77 -7.60
C ASP A 36 6.80 -2.83 -6.54
N PRO A 37 7.73 -2.58 -5.59
CA PRO A 37 7.94 -3.47 -4.46
C PRO A 37 6.70 -3.68 -3.60
N ILE A 38 5.91 -2.64 -3.33
CA ILE A 38 4.65 -2.77 -2.58
C ILE A 38 3.65 -3.66 -3.33
N ARG A 39 3.50 -3.45 -4.64
CA ARG A 39 2.62 -4.29 -5.48
C ARG A 39 3.04 -5.75 -5.45
N GLN A 40 4.34 -6.03 -5.36
CA GLN A 40 4.81 -7.41 -5.22
C GLN A 40 4.35 -8.03 -3.89
N VAL A 41 4.47 -7.31 -2.77
CA VAL A 41 3.99 -7.78 -1.46
C VAL A 41 2.49 -8.06 -1.48
N LEU A 42 1.67 -7.10 -1.98
CA LEU A 42 0.21 -7.26 -2.08
C LEU A 42 -0.22 -8.39 -3.02
N ARG A 43 0.62 -8.77 -3.98
CA ARG A 43 0.36 -9.89 -4.90
C ARG A 43 0.67 -11.22 -4.25
N ASP A 44 1.72 -11.29 -3.44
CA ASP A 44 2.16 -12.51 -2.77
C ASP A 44 1.18 -12.91 -1.66
N GLY A 45 0.59 -11.93 -0.95
CA GLY A 45 -0.56 -12.19 -0.08
C GLY A 45 -0.20 -12.96 1.20
N GLU A 46 0.93 -12.62 1.84
CA GLU A 46 1.56 -13.45 2.88
C GLU A 46 1.39 -12.91 4.32
N ASP A 47 1.05 -11.63 4.50
CA ASP A 47 1.02 -10.98 5.82
C ASP A 47 -0.02 -9.84 5.81
N GLY A 48 -1.22 -10.11 6.30
CA GLY A 48 -2.36 -9.21 6.26
C GLY A 48 -2.14 -7.90 7.01
N GLU A 49 -1.42 -7.91 8.14
CA GLU A 49 -1.09 -6.70 8.90
C GLU A 49 -0.08 -5.83 8.12
N TRP A 50 0.92 -6.45 7.51
CA TRP A 50 1.83 -5.71 6.64
C TRP A 50 1.11 -5.13 5.43
N GLU A 51 0.27 -5.90 4.76
CA GLU A 51 -0.51 -5.46 3.62
C GLU A 51 -1.43 -4.29 3.97
N GLU A 52 -2.08 -4.31 5.13
CA GLU A 52 -2.85 -3.18 5.66
C GLU A 52 -2.00 -1.90 5.72
N HIS A 53 -0.83 -1.96 6.37
CA HIS A 53 0.07 -0.80 6.46
C HIS A 53 0.51 -0.29 5.08
N LEU A 54 0.78 -1.20 4.13
CA LEU A 54 1.17 -0.83 2.78
C LEU A 54 0.01 -0.23 1.97
N LEU A 55 -1.23 -0.69 2.17
CA LEU A 55 -2.42 -0.11 1.55
C LEU A 55 -2.68 1.30 2.08
N GLN A 56 -2.54 1.53 3.38
CA GLN A 56 -2.58 2.87 3.99
C GLN A 56 -1.46 3.76 3.44
N PHE A 57 -0.27 3.22 3.20
CA PHE A 57 0.83 3.97 2.58
C PHE A 57 0.48 4.42 1.17
N ILE A 58 -0.08 3.52 0.35
CA ILE A 58 -0.56 3.85 -1.00
C ILE A 58 -1.62 4.96 -0.94
N GLU A 59 -2.59 4.84 -0.02
CA GLU A 59 -3.70 5.77 0.16
C GLU A 59 -3.23 7.17 0.62
N ARG A 60 -2.24 7.25 1.50
CA ARG A 60 -1.86 8.52 2.16
C ARG A 60 -0.68 9.22 1.52
N GLU A 61 0.30 8.46 1.04
CA GLU A 61 1.62 8.97 0.70
C GLU A 61 1.87 9.02 -0.81
N MET A 62 1.19 8.17 -1.59
CA MET A 62 1.41 8.14 -3.04
C MET A 62 0.60 9.21 -3.77
N PRO A 63 1.24 9.95 -4.71
CA PRO A 63 0.52 10.78 -5.67
C PRO A 63 -0.50 9.95 -6.46
N PRO A 64 -1.62 10.55 -6.89
CA PRO A 64 -2.70 9.81 -7.56
C PRO A 64 -2.23 8.97 -8.75
N GLU A 65 -1.37 9.52 -9.61
CA GLU A 65 -0.88 8.81 -10.80
C GLU A 65 -0.03 7.58 -10.45
N VAL A 66 0.74 7.66 -9.37
CA VAL A 66 1.58 6.55 -8.89
C VAL A 66 0.69 5.50 -8.22
N ARG A 67 -0.24 5.95 -7.37
CA ARG A 67 -1.22 5.09 -6.70
C ARG A 67 -1.99 4.22 -7.69
N GLU A 68 -2.45 4.79 -8.80
CA GLU A 68 -3.21 4.08 -9.82
C GLU A 68 -2.46 2.87 -10.43
N THR A 69 -1.13 2.88 -10.41
CA THR A 69 -0.34 1.74 -10.90
C THR A 69 -0.52 0.48 -10.05
N ALA A 70 -0.96 0.61 -8.79
CA ALA A 70 -1.23 -0.49 -7.87
C ALA A 70 -2.71 -0.93 -7.84
N ARG A 71 -3.60 -0.30 -8.63
CA ARG A 71 -5.05 -0.54 -8.56
C ARG A 71 -5.42 -2.02 -8.66
N ALA A 72 -4.80 -2.76 -9.58
CA ALA A 72 -5.14 -4.18 -9.78
C ALA A 72 -4.87 -5.03 -8.54
N GLU A 73 -3.78 -4.75 -7.83
CA GLU A 73 -3.44 -5.41 -6.56
C GLU A 73 -4.39 -4.98 -5.43
N VAL A 74 -4.75 -3.70 -5.34
CA VAL A 74 -5.74 -3.20 -4.37
C VAL A 74 -7.13 -3.82 -4.60
N GLU A 75 -7.57 -3.93 -5.86
CA GLU A 75 -8.83 -4.59 -6.23
C GLU A 75 -8.83 -6.08 -5.86
N ARG A 76 -7.68 -6.76 -5.97
CA ARG A 76 -7.55 -8.16 -5.53
C ARG A 76 -7.84 -8.27 -4.03
N VAL A 77 -7.16 -7.48 -3.20
CA VAL A 77 -7.36 -7.51 -1.73
C VAL A 77 -8.82 -7.22 -1.40
N ALA A 78 -9.41 -6.19 -2.02
CA ALA A 78 -10.79 -5.80 -1.72
C ALA A 78 -11.84 -6.85 -2.16
N GLN A 79 -11.64 -7.51 -3.30
CA GLN A 79 -12.67 -8.35 -3.94
C GLN A 79 -12.44 -9.86 -3.75
N ARG A 80 -11.20 -10.28 -3.54
CA ARG A 80 -10.77 -11.67 -3.40
C ARG A 80 -9.69 -11.79 -2.30
N PRO A 81 -10.03 -11.41 -1.06
CA PRO A 81 -9.05 -11.44 0.01
C PRO A 81 -8.68 -12.87 0.40
N THR A 82 -7.47 -13.01 0.94
CA THR A 82 -7.10 -14.21 1.71
C THR A 82 -7.79 -14.19 3.08
N GLN A 83 -7.76 -15.31 3.80
CA GLN A 83 -8.34 -15.33 5.17
C GLN A 83 -7.56 -14.42 6.11
N ASP A 84 -6.24 -14.33 5.95
CA ASP A 84 -5.37 -13.48 6.78
C ASP A 84 -5.69 -11.99 6.57
N GLU A 85 -5.88 -11.56 5.32
CA GLU A 85 -6.32 -10.20 4.97
C GLU A 85 -7.70 -9.85 5.52
N ILE A 86 -8.60 -10.84 5.70
CA ILE A 86 -9.92 -10.65 6.34
C ILE A 86 -9.79 -10.53 7.86
N ASP A 87 -8.92 -11.36 8.45
CA ASP A 87 -8.70 -11.39 9.89
C ASP A 87 -7.98 -10.11 10.37
N CYS A 88 -7.22 -9.48 9.48
CA CYS A 88 -6.64 -8.13 9.60
C CYS A 88 -7.56 -7.04 9.00
N GLU A 89 -7.17 -5.77 9.06
CA GLU A 89 -7.96 -4.65 8.47
C GLU A 89 -7.57 -4.36 7.00
N ALA A 90 -6.86 -5.27 6.33
CA ALA A 90 -6.37 -5.08 4.96
C ALA A 90 -7.51 -4.89 3.94
N VAL A 91 -8.63 -5.60 4.10
CA VAL A 91 -9.80 -5.42 3.22
C VAL A 91 -10.41 -4.04 3.36
N GLU A 92 -10.49 -3.50 4.59
CA GLU A 92 -10.99 -2.15 4.82
C GLU A 92 -10.06 -1.11 4.21
N ALA A 93 -8.75 -1.22 4.47
CA ALA A 93 -7.72 -0.36 3.89
C ALA A 93 -7.73 -0.39 2.35
N ALA A 94 -7.93 -1.56 1.73
CA ALA A 94 -8.05 -1.67 0.27
C ALA A 94 -9.28 -0.93 -0.27
N ASN A 95 -10.43 -1.07 0.40
CA ASN A 95 -11.65 -0.36 0.00
C ASN A 95 -11.51 1.16 0.17
N ASP A 96 -10.87 1.63 1.22
CA ASP A 96 -10.56 3.04 1.44
C ASP A 96 -9.69 3.59 0.31
N CYS A 97 -8.64 2.84 -0.05
CA CYS A 97 -7.75 3.17 -1.15
C CYS A 97 -8.50 3.28 -2.48
N LEU A 98 -9.40 2.33 -2.81
CA LEU A 98 -10.21 2.38 -4.04
C LEU A 98 -11.15 3.58 -4.06
N ARG A 99 -11.78 3.94 -2.93
CA ARG A 99 -12.66 5.11 -2.86
C ARG A 99 -11.90 6.40 -3.17
N GLU A 100 -10.67 6.55 -2.67
CA GLU A 100 -9.85 7.71 -2.99
C GLU A 100 -9.39 7.74 -4.45
N MET A 101 -8.98 6.59 -4.98
CA MET A 101 -8.61 6.45 -6.39
C MET A 101 -9.77 6.83 -7.33
N ASP A 102 -10.96 6.29 -7.08
CA ASP A 102 -12.16 6.58 -7.88
C ASP A 102 -12.60 8.05 -7.73
N GLY A 103 -12.47 8.60 -6.53
CA GLY A 103 -12.70 10.03 -6.27
C GLY A 103 -11.79 10.94 -7.10
N TYR A 104 -10.52 10.56 -7.28
CA TYR A 104 -9.57 11.29 -8.12
C TYR A 104 -9.96 11.24 -9.60
N LEU A 105 -10.25 10.05 -10.14
CA LEU A 105 -10.64 9.88 -11.55
C LEU A 105 -11.89 10.70 -11.91
N ASN A 106 -12.86 10.76 -11.00
CA ASN A 106 -14.06 11.57 -11.22
C ASN A 106 -13.76 13.07 -11.29
N ARG A 107 -12.79 13.56 -10.50
CA ARG A 107 -12.35 14.97 -10.52
C ARG A 107 -11.49 15.31 -11.75
N ALA A 108 -10.71 14.36 -12.25
CA ALA A 108 -9.82 14.57 -13.39
C ALA A 108 -10.53 14.58 -14.76
N ASN A 109 -11.72 13.95 -14.85
CA ASN A 109 -12.53 13.87 -16.07
C ASN A 109 -13.58 15.00 -16.21
N MET A 110 -13.56 16.01 -15.33
CA MET A 110 -14.49 17.15 -15.31
C MET A 110 -13.78 18.43 -15.76
#